data_AF-W9YUW4-F1
#
_entry.id   AF-W9YUW4-F1
#
_cell.length_a   1.000
_cell.length_b   1.000
_cell.length_c   1.000
_cell.angle_alpha   90.00
_cell.angle_beta   90.00
_cell.angle_gamma   90.00
#
_symmetry.space_group_name_H-M   'P 1'
#
loop_
_entity.id
_entity.type
_entity.pdbx_description
1 polymer ?
#
loop_
_entity_poly.entity_id
_entity_poly.type
_entity_poly.pdbx_seq_one_letter_code
_entity_poly.pdbx_strand_id
1 'polypeptide(L)'
;MELRMLTYPSEQKKKQSKKIPPRGSVRHFPCRQCVARASKSPGHECASQDNTGAACWDCAKNGHTCRPVPTEAQAAVRAYWDLNRQLSGTDEEPGEVWRGAAQRAAQLLRACGSGAAPPPTTRPAPALASFGEVAERSFEERKLIALETIAGAAQLWIRLNQPDEEWDDEGEEDD
;
A
#
# COMPACT_ATOMS: atom_id res chain seq x y z
N MET A 1 10.54 -61.26 44.40
CA MET A 1 9.69 -60.79 43.29
C MET A 1 9.22 -59.39 43.63
N GLU A 2 9.94 -58.36 43.20
CA GLU A 2 9.54 -56.95 43.37
C GLU A 2 9.13 -56.42 41.98
N LEU A 3 7.84 -56.15 41.79
CA LEU A 3 7.36 -55.32 40.68
C LEU A 3 7.27 -53.87 41.18
N ARG A 4 8.23 -53.03 40.78
CA ARG A 4 8.09 -51.58 40.90
C ARG A 4 7.51 -51.04 39.60
N MET A 5 6.24 -50.61 39.66
CA MET A 5 5.59 -49.91 38.55
C MET A 5 6.27 -48.57 38.30
N LEU A 6 6.66 -48.37 37.04
CA LEU A 6 7.14 -47.11 36.48
C LEU A 6 6.03 -46.06 36.53
N THR A 7 6.25 -44.95 37.22
CA THR A 7 5.47 -43.73 36.99
C THR A 7 6.39 -42.70 36.35
N TYR A 8 6.18 -42.45 35.06
CA TYR A 8 6.82 -41.35 34.34
C TYR A 8 6.14 -40.04 34.74
N PRO A 9 6.88 -39.02 35.23
CA PRO A 9 6.30 -37.70 35.40
C PRO A 9 5.99 -37.12 34.02
N SER A 10 4.69 -36.93 33.75
CA SER A 10 4.22 -36.15 32.61
C SER A 10 4.61 -34.70 32.83
N GLU A 11 5.65 -34.26 32.13
CA GLU A 11 6.04 -32.85 31.98
C GLU A 11 4.91 -32.10 31.25
N GLN A 12 3.86 -31.76 31.99
CA GLN A 12 2.86 -30.80 31.52
C GLN A 12 3.57 -29.45 31.39
N LYS A 13 4.07 -29.14 30.18
CA LYS A 13 4.51 -27.80 29.79
C LYS A 13 3.41 -26.81 30.16
N LYS A 14 3.56 -26.12 31.29
CA LYS A 14 2.76 -24.94 31.62
C LYS A 14 2.89 -23.99 30.44
N LYS A 15 1.80 -23.82 29.67
CA LYS A 15 1.71 -22.75 28.68
C LYS A 15 1.92 -21.46 29.45
N GLN A 16 3.11 -20.87 29.37
CA GLN A 16 3.34 -19.53 29.86
C GLN A 16 2.35 -18.63 29.12
N SER A 17 1.33 -18.16 29.83
CA SER A 17 0.47 -17.08 29.37
C SER A 17 1.41 -15.90 29.08
N LYS A 18 1.67 -15.62 27.80
CA LYS A 18 2.51 -14.48 27.42
C LYS A 18 1.88 -13.24 28.05
N LYS A 19 2.56 -12.65 29.04
CA LYS A 19 2.14 -11.38 29.64
C LYS A 19 2.04 -10.36 28.50
N ILE A 20 0.86 -9.74 28.37
CA ILE A 20 0.64 -8.72 27.34
C ILE A 20 1.62 -7.58 27.64
N PRO A 21 2.38 -7.08 26.64
CA PRO A 21 3.30 -5.97 26.85
C PRO A 21 2.53 -4.73 27.34
N PRO A 22 3.14 -3.88 28.19
CA PRO A 22 2.54 -2.59 28.56
C PRO A 22 2.33 -1.72 27.31
N ARG A 23 1.15 -1.10 27.22
CA ARG A 23 0.80 -0.16 26.14
C ARG A 23 1.27 1.24 26.52
N GLY A 24 2.19 1.78 25.72
CA GLY A 24 2.69 3.13 25.86
C GLY A 24 1.90 4.16 25.06
N SER A 25 2.54 5.30 24.83
CA SER A 25 1.94 6.42 24.09
C SER A 25 1.64 6.06 22.62
N VAL A 26 0.63 6.73 22.06
CA VAL A 26 0.35 6.67 20.62
C VAL A 26 1.54 7.25 19.85
N ARG A 27 1.97 6.54 18.82
CA ARG A 27 3.06 6.97 17.92
C ARG A 27 2.49 7.94 16.90
N HIS A 28 3.25 8.99 16.64
CA HIS A 28 2.91 9.94 15.58
C HIS A 28 2.87 9.28 14.20
N PHE A 29 3.78 8.34 13.92
CA PHE A 29 3.88 7.64 12.63
C PHE A 29 3.79 6.11 12.79
N PRO A 30 2.95 5.42 11.99
CA PRO A 30 2.65 4.00 12.17
C PRO A 30 3.71 3.07 11.56
N CYS A 31 3.68 1.80 11.96
CA CYS A 31 4.32 0.73 11.19
C CYS A 31 3.40 0.23 10.06
N ARG A 32 3.95 -0.47 9.07
CA ARG A 32 3.18 -1.03 7.92
C ARG A 32 1.99 -1.87 8.38
N GLN A 33 2.18 -2.67 9.43
CA GLN A 33 1.11 -3.53 9.95
C GLN A 33 -0.04 -2.72 10.57
N CYS A 34 0.25 -1.62 11.26
CA CYS A 34 -0.80 -0.75 11.81
C CYS A 34 -1.56 -0.01 10.72
N VAL A 35 -0.91 0.37 9.60
CA VAL A 35 -1.62 0.90 8.43
C VAL A 35 -2.63 -0.11 7.88
N ALA A 36 -2.23 -1.38 7.75
CA ALA A 36 -3.12 -2.44 7.28
C ALA A 36 -4.25 -2.80 8.27
N ARG A 37 -4.04 -2.60 9.57
CA ARG A 37 -5.10 -2.73 10.59
C ARG A 37 -6.09 -1.58 10.47
N ALA A 38 -5.57 -0.35 10.39
CA ALA A 38 -6.38 0.85 10.27
C ALA A 38 -7.26 0.84 9.00
N SER A 39 -6.79 0.24 7.90
CA SER A 39 -7.61 0.14 6.68
C SER A 39 -8.84 -0.76 6.83
N LYS A 40 -8.86 -1.63 7.85
CA LYS A 40 -9.97 -2.54 8.16
C LYS A 40 -10.76 -2.10 9.41
N SER A 41 -10.13 -1.31 10.25
CA SER A 41 -10.67 -0.80 11.50
C SER A 41 -10.28 0.68 11.60
N PRO A 42 -11.10 1.58 11.00
CA PRO A 42 -10.85 3.01 11.04
C PRO A 42 -10.65 3.51 12.47
N GLY A 43 -9.78 4.51 12.65
CA GLY A 43 -9.43 5.02 13.97
C GLY A 43 -8.45 4.14 14.74
N HIS A 44 -7.98 3.01 14.20
CA HIS A 44 -6.96 2.18 14.85
C HIS A 44 -5.65 2.94 15.06
N GLU A 45 -5.15 2.93 16.30
CA GLU A 45 -3.93 3.61 16.70
C GLU A 45 -2.70 2.68 16.75
N CYS A 46 -1.54 3.22 16.43
CA CYS A 46 -0.25 2.54 16.59
C CYS A 46 0.41 3.06 17.88
N ALA A 47 0.38 2.29 18.98
CA ALA A 47 1.03 2.67 20.23
C ALA A 47 2.40 2.05 20.42
N SER A 48 3.30 2.74 21.11
CA SER A 48 4.60 2.20 21.52
C SER A 48 4.43 1.08 22.55
N GLN A 49 5.39 0.16 22.59
CA GLN A 49 5.57 -0.70 23.76
C GLN A 49 6.43 0.05 24.79
N ASP A 50 5.95 0.20 26.02
CA ASP A 50 6.78 0.78 27.08
C ASP A 50 7.96 -0.14 27.39
N ASN A 51 9.14 0.46 27.54
CA ASN A 51 10.40 -0.15 28.00
C ASN A 51 11.25 -0.95 26.99
N THR A 52 10.86 -1.06 25.71
CA THR A 52 11.72 -1.70 24.68
C THR A 52 11.88 -0.90 23.39
N GLY A 53 10.92 -0.04 23.02
CA GLY A 53 11.00 0.87 21.86
C GLY A 53 11.10 0.21 20.45
N ALA A 54 11.38 -1.09 20.37
CA ALA A 54 11.68 -1.79 19.13
C ALA A 54 10.42 -2.18 18.31
N ALA A 55 9.26 -2.29 18.96
CA ALA A 55 8.00 -2.63 18.33
C ALA A 55 6.84 -1.79 18.88
N CYS A 56 5.78 -1.63 18.09
CA CYS A 56 4.50 -1.14 18.57
C CYS A 56 3.81 -2.22 19.43
N TRP A 57 2.92 -1.79 20.32
CA TRP A 57 2.19 -2.65 21.24
C TRP A 57 1.44 -3.78 20.51
N ASP A 58 0.78 -3.48 19.40
CA ASP A 58 0.07 -4.49 18.58
C ASP A 58 1.03 -5.52 17.97
N CYS A 59 2.18 -5.09 17.47
CA CYS A 59 3.19 -6.01 16.94
C CYS A 59 3.76 -6.89 18.05
N ALA A 60 4.13 -6.29 19.18
CA ALA A 60 4.69 -7.00 20.33
C ALA A 60 3.70 -8.03 20.91
N LYS A 61 2.43 -7.64 21.10
CA LYS A 61 1.35 -8.53 21.57
C LYS A 61 1.20 -9.77 20.69
N ASN A 62 1.42 -9.63 19.37
CA ASN A 62 1.28 -10.73 18.41
C ASN A 62 2.62 -11.43 18.10
N GLY A 63 3.71 -11.09 18.78
CA GLY A 63 5.04 -11.66 18.53
C GLY A 63 5.61 -11.29 17.15
N HIS A 64 5.21 -10.15 16.59
CA HIS A 64 5.70 -9.63 15.32
C HIS A 64 6.65 -8.46 15.55
N THR A 65 7.56 -8.26 14.60
CA THR A 65 8.36 -7.05 14.50
C THR A 65 7.64 -5.98 13.69
N CYS A 66 7.83 -4.72 14.06
CA CYS A 66 7.36 -3.60 13.25
C CYS A 66 8.14 -3.55 11.94
N ARG A 67 7.43 -3.52 10.81
CA ARG A 67 8.04 -3.16 9.53
C ARG A 67 7.88 -1.66 9.31
N PRO A 68 8.98 -0.91 9.09
CA PRO A 68 8.90 0.51 8.79
C PRO A 68 8.20 0.73 7.44
N VAL A 69 7.54 1.87 7.30
CA VAL A 69 6.98 2.32 6.02
C VAL A 69 8.15 2.75 5.12
N PRO A 70 8.25 2.21 3.88
CA PRO A 70 9.26 2.61 2.92
C PRO A 70 9.16 4.10 2.61
N THR A 71 10.30 4.73 2.35
CA THR A 71 10.42 6.17 2.09
C THR A 71 9.45 6.63 1.01
N GLU A 72 9.31 5.86 -0.06
CA GLU A 72 8.45 6.12 -1.22
C GLU A 72 6.95 6.16 -0.85
N ALA A 73 6.55 5.42 0.19
CA ALA A 73 5.17 5.35 0.65
C ALA A 73 4.87 6.32 1.81
N GLN A 74 5.88 6.99 2.39
CA GLN A 74 5.71 7.77 3.61
C GLN A 74 4.71 8.92 3.43
N ALA A 75 4.78 9.68 2.34
CA ALA A 75 3.90 10.82 2.11
C ALA A 75 2.41 10.40 2.09
N ALA A 76 2.09 9.34 1.33
CA ALA A 76 0.73 8.82 1.27
C ALA A 76 0.27 8.22 2.61
N VAL A 77 1.16 7.52 3.32
CA VAL A 77 0.84 6.96 4.63
C VAL A 77 0.63 8.08 5.66
N ARG A 78 1.38 9.19 5.63
CA ARG A 78 1.13 10.35 6.51
C ARG A 78 -0.25 10.93 6.28
N ALA A 79 -0.59 11.25 5.03
CA ALA A 79 -1.90 11.78 4.67
C ALA A 79 -3.05 10.87 5.13
N TYR A 80 -2.91 9.56 4.88
CA TYR A 80 -3.87 8.57 5.37
C TYR A 80 -3.95 8.54 6.90
N TRP A 81 -2.80 8.52 7.57
CA TRP A 81 -2.74 8.37 9.03
C TRP A 81 -3.31 9.58 9.75
N ASP A 82 -3.11 10.78 9.23
CA ASP A 82 -3.69 12.00 9.79
C ASP A 82 -5.22 11.99 9.72
N LEU A 83 -5.80 11.53 8.60
CA LEU A 83 -7.25 11.32 8.47
C LEU A 83 -7.73 10.20 9.40
N ASN A 84 -6.97 9.11 9.52
CA ASN A 84 -7.33 8.00 10.40
C ASN A 84 -7.39 8.43 11.87
N ARG A 85 -6.48 9.29 12.34
CA ARG A 85 -6.51 9.81 13.71
C ARG A 85 -7.72 10.70 14.00
N GLN A 86 -8.28 11.36 12.99
CA GLN A 86 -9.49 12.17 13.17
C GLN A 86 -10.71 11.29 13.46
N LEU A 87 -10.71 10.04 12.97
CA LEU A 87 -11.74 9.05 13.25
C LEU A 87 -11.54 8.34 14.61
N SER A 88 -10.36 8.47 15.23
CA SER A 88 -10.10 7.89 16.54
C SER A 88 -10.92 8.63 17.60
N GLY A 89 -11.99 7.99 18.09
CA GLY A 89 -12.87 8.54 19.14
C GLY A 89 -14.22 9.06 18.65
N THR A 90 -14.50 8.96 17.35
CA THR A 90 -15.81 9.24 16.76
C THR A 90 -16.41 7.95 16.23
N ASP A 91 -17.70 7.69 16.46
CA ASP A 91 -18.44 6.58 15.82
C ASP A 91 -18.88 6.94 14.39
N GLU A 92 -18.11 7.81 13.73
CA GLU A 92 -18.41 8.32 12.40
C GLU A 92 -17.88 7.35 11.35
N GLU A 93 -18.74 7.00 10.38
CA GLU A 93 -18.34 6.20 9.24
C GLU A 93 -17.26 6.93 8.42
N PRO A 94 -16.20 6.23 7.97
CA PRO A 94 -15.14 6.88 7.22
C PRO A 94 -15.66 7.52 5.93
N GLY A 95 -15.33 8.78 5.69
CA GLY A 95 -15.65 9.44 4.42
C GLY A 95 -14.88 8.88 3.21
N GLU A 96 -15.29 9.29 2.00
CA GLU A 96 -14.62 8.89 0.74
C GLU A 96 -13.15 9.33 0.70
N VAL A 97 -12.84 10.49 1.27
CA VAL A 97 -11.47 11.02 1.37
C VAL A 97 -10.57 10.05 2.15
N TRP A 98 -11.07 9.51 3.26
CA TRP A 98 -10.36 8.50 4.05
C TRP A 98 -10.18 7.20 3.26
N ARG A 99 -11.25 6.70 2.61
CA ARG A 99 -11.18 5.47 1.80
C ARG A 99 -10.18 5.59 0.67
N GLY A 100 -10.19 6.71 -0.06
CA GLY A 100 -9.24 6.99 -1.13
C GLY A 100 -7.80 7.09 -0.63
N ALA A 101 -7.59 7.74 0.53
CA ALA A 101 -6.26 7.80 1.15
C ALA A 101 -5.77 6.41 1.62
N ALA A 102 -6.65 5.61 2.22
CA ALA A 102 -6.35 4.24 2.65
C ALA A 102 -5.95 3.36 1.46
N GLN A 103 -6.70 3.43 0.35
CA GLN A 103 -6.41 2.68 -0.87
C GLN A 103 -5.05 3.06 -1.48
N ARG A 104 -4.77 4.36 -1.60
CA ARG A 104 -3.47 4.85 -2.10
C ARG A 104 -2.30 4.40 -1.23
N ALA A 105 -2.43 4.56 0.09
CA ALA A 105 -1.42 4.08 1.03
C ALA A 105 -1.19 2.57 0.89
N ALA A 106 -2.26 1.78 0.79
CA ALA A 106 -2.17 0.34 0.62
C ALA A 106 -1.52 -0.07 -0.72
N GLN A 107 -1.82 0.65 -1.82
CA GLN A 107 -1.20 0.42 -3.13
C GLN A 107 0.31 0.63 -3.09
N LEU A 108 0.77 1.77 -2.56
CA LEU A 108 2.21 2.06 -2.44
C LEU A 108 2.91 1.09 -1.51
N LEU A 109 2.29 0.72 -0.38
CA LEU A 109 2.86 -0.26 0.54
C LEU A 109 3.05 -1.64 -0.10
N ARG A 110 2.14 -2.06 -0.99
CA ARG A 110 2.26 -3.29 -1.78
C ARG A 110 3.34 -3.16 -2.85
N ALA A 111 3.37 -2.06 -3.59
CA ALA A 111 4.36 -1.79 -4.63
C ALA A 111 5.80 -1.86 -4.07
N CYS A 112 6.02 -1.33 -2.88
CA CYS A 112 7.32 -1.37 -2.18
C CYS A 112 7.53 -2.63 -1.31
N GLY A 113 6.62 -3.61 -1.35
CA GLY A 113 6.62 -4.79 -0.48
C GLY A 113 7.00 -6.07 -1.20
N SER A 114 6.67 -6.16 -2.49
CA SER A 114 7.28 -7.12 -3.40
C SER A 114 8.67 -6.61 -3.73
N GLY A 115 9.69 -7.47 -3.79
CA GLY A 115 10.95 -7.17 -4.49
C GLY A 115 10.74 -6.95 -5.99
N ALA A 116 9.55 -6.53 -6.40
CA ALA A 116 9.29 -5.97 -7.71
C ALA A 116 10.20 -4.74 -7.78
N ALA A 117 11.14 -4.82 -8.71
CA ALA A 117 11.79 -3.64 -9.23
C ALA A 117 10.72 -2.55 -9.44
N PRO A 118 11.07 -1.27 -9.19
CA PRO A 118 10.19 -0.19 -9.57
C PRO A 118 9.68 -0.44 -11.00
N PRO A 119 8.44 -0.03 -11.35
CA PRO A 119 8.06 -0.02 -12.76
C PRO A 119 9.21 0.63 -13.54
N PRO A 120 9.59 0.13 -14.72
CA PRO A 120 10.77 0.62 -15.43
C PRO A 120 10.52 2.07 -15.88
N THR A 121 10.77 3.02 -14.98
CA THR A 121 11.11 4.40 -15.28
C THR A 121 12.58 4.62 -14.94
N THR A 122 13.40 3.65 -15.34
CA THR A 122 14.76 3.95 -15.77
C THR A 122 15.08 2.93 -16.85
N ARG A 123 14.75 3.30 -18.09
CA ARG A 123 15.39 2.69 -19.26
C ARG A 123 16.90 2.73 -18.99
N PRO A 124 17.63 1.60 -19.01
CA PRO A 124 19.08 1.65 -18.92
C PRO A 124 19.56 2.57 -20.04
N ALA A 125 20.35 3.58 -19.68
CA ALA A 125 21.02 4.40 -20.67
C ALA A 125 21.83 3.45 -21.56
N PRO A 126 21.62 3.45 -22.89
CA PRO A 126 22.59 2.81 -23.76
C PRO A 126 23.90 3.56 -23.52
N ALA A 127 24.95 2.83 -23.18
CA ALA A 127 26.30 3.36 -23.15
C ALA A 127 26.61 3.87 -24.56
N LEU A 128 26.46 5.17 -24.75
CA LEU A 128 26.94 5.89 -25.91
C LEU A 128 27.67 7.12 -25.42
N ALA A 129 28.70 7.42 -26.18
CA ALA A 129 29.82 8.26 -25.84
C ALA A 129 29.45 9.65 -25.31
N SER A 130 30.47 10.27 -24.72
CA SER A 130 30.72 11.71 -24.70
C SER A 130 29.89 12.54 -25.70
N PHE A 131 29.62 13.79 -25.30
CA PHE A 131 29.07 14.93 -26.05
C PHE A 131 27.59 15.26 -25.81
N GLY A 132 27.35 16.43 -25.21
CA GLY A 132 26.19 17.28 -25.54
C GLY A 132 25.13 17.47 -24.45
N GLU A 133 25.26 18.57 -23.70
CA GLU A 133 24.20 19.46 -23.20
C GLU A 133 22.73 18.96 -23.35
N VAL A 134 22.08 18.63 -22.22
CA VAL A 134 20.63 18.45 -22.19
C VAL A 134 20.00 19.85 -22.20
N ALA A 135 19.64 20.33 -23.38
CA ALA A 135 18.91 21.58 -23.53
C ALA A 135 17.64 21.54 -22.67
N GLU A 136 17.52 22.48 -21.72
CA GLU A 136 16.30 22.73 -20.99
C GLU A 136 15.19 23.08 -22.00
N ARG A 137 14.25 22.15 -22.20
CA ARG A 137 13.09 22.44 -23.07
C ARG A 137 12.29 23.59 -22.51
N SER A 138 11.96 24.54 -23.38
CA SER A 138 11.20 25.72 -22.98
C SER A 138 9.83 25.31 -22.43
N PHE A 139 9.18 26.24 -21.74
CA PHE A 139 7.84 26.01 -21.22
C PHE A 139 6.85 25.73 -22.37
N GLU A 140 7.05 26.37 -23.51
CA GLU A 140 6.28 26.24 -24.74
C GLU A 140 6.41 24.84 -25.36
N GLU A 141 7.61 24.28 -25.40
CA GLU A 141 7.83 22.92 -25.89
C GLU A 141 7.18 21.87 -24.98
N ARG A 142 7.24 22.08 -23.66
CA ARG A 142 6.55 21.22 -22.69
C ARG A 142 5.03 21.29 -22.84
N LYS A 143 4.49 22.48 -23.13
CA LYS A 143 3.06 22.68 -23.39
C LYS A 143 2.61 21.98 -24.68
N LEU A 144 3.40 22.06 -25.75
CA LEU A 144 3.13 21.36 -27.00
C LEU A 144 3.07 19.84 -26.80
N ILE A 145 4.06 19.26 -26.11
CA ILE A 145 4.10 17.82 -25.82
C ILE A 145 2.88 17.38 -24.98
N ALA A 146 2.49 18.19 -23.99
CA ALA A 146 1.32 17.89 -23.17
C ALA A 146 0.02 17.87 -24.01
N LEU A 147 -0.13 18.84 -24.92
CA LEU A 147 -1.29 18.90 -25.81
C LEU A 147 -1.33 17.74 -26.82
N GLU A 148 -0.20 17.37 -27.41
CA GLU A 148 -0.09 16.19 -28.29
C GLU A 148 -0.45 14.91 -27.55
N THR A 149 -0.03 14.79 -26.28
CA THR A 149 -0.36 13.63 -25.45
C THR A 149 -1.87 13.54 -25.17
N ILE A 150 -2.51 14.67 -24.87
CA ILE A 150 -3.96 14.74 -24.65
C ILE A 150 -4.71 14.40 -25.95
N ALA A 151 -4.26 14.92 -27.09
CA ALA A 151 -4.85 14.64 -28.38
C ALA A 151 -4.76 13.14 -28.74
N GLY A 152 -3.61 12.51 -28.48
CA GLY A 152 -3.43 11.07 -28.68
C GLY A 152 -4.35 10.23 -27.80
N ALA A 153 -4.52 10.61 -26.52
CA ALA A 153 -5.44 9.93 -25.60
C ALA A 153 -6.91 10.07 -26.04
N ALA A 154 -7.31 11.25 -26.51
CA ALA A 154 -8.65 11.50 -27.03
C ALA A 154 -8.95 10.66 -28.29
N GLN A 155 -7.99 10.58 -29.23
CA GLN A 155 -8.14 9.73 -30.42
C GLN A 155 -8.29 8.25 -30.07
N LEU A 156 -7.53 7.77 -29.09
CA LEU A 156 -7.63 6.39 -28.61
C LEU A 156 -9.01 6.12 -27.99
N TRP A 157 -9.51 7.05 -27.17
CA TRP A 157 -10.83 6.94 -26.56
C TRP A 157 -11.94 6.91 -27.61
N ILE A 158 -11.87 7.74 -28.64
CA ILE A 158 -12.83 7.73 -29.74
C ILE A 158 -12.83 6.37 -30.43
N ARG A 159 -11.66 5.81 -30.78
CA ARG A 159 -11.58 4.48 -31.43
C ARG A 159 -12.16 3.36 -30.58
N LEU A 160 -11.92 3.41 -29.26
CA LEU A 160 -12.42 2.38 -28.34
C LEU A 160 -13.92 2.46 -28.08
N ASN A 161 -14.57 3.59 -28.41
CA ASN A 161 -16.00 3.81 -28.20
C ASN A 161 -16.76 3.97 -29.52
N GLN A 162 -16.16 3.66 -30.66
CA GLN A 162 -16.93 3.49 -31.89
C GLN A 162 -17.71 2.18 -31.77
N PRO A 163 -19.05 2.20 -31.94
CA PRO A 163 -19.81 0.97 -32.11
C PRO A 163 -19.33 0.30 -33.39
N ASP A 164 -19.16 -1.02 -33.35
CA ASP A 164 -18.92 -1.79 -34.57
C ASP A 164 -20.14 -1.58 -35.48
N GLU A 165 -19.97 -0.86 -36.59
CA GLU A 165 -20.97 -0.87 -37.66
C GLU A 165 -20.88 -2.25 -38.31
N GLU A 166 -21.74 -3.15 -37.82
CA GLU A 166 -22.05 -4.42 -38.46
C GLU A 166 -22.71 -4.08 -39.80
N TRP A 167 -22.00 -4.39 -40.88
CA TRP A 167 -22.48 -4.26 -42.25
C TRP A 167 -23.59 -5.30 -42.45
N ASP A 168 -24.84 -4.87 -42.35
CA ASP A 168 -25.97 -5.65 -42.86
C ASP A 168 -25.95 -5.57 -44.40
N ASP A 169 -25.19 -6.48 -44.99
CA ASP A 169 -25.34 -6.95 -46.37
C ASP A 169 -26.50 -7.97 -46.39
N GLU A 170 -27.73 -7.48 -46.57
CA GLU A 170 -28.87 -8.26 -47.07
C GLU A 170 -29.52 -7.37 -48.15
N GLY A 171 -29.45 -7.69 -49.44
CA GLY A 171 -29.88 -8.94 -50.05
C GLY A 171 -31.14 -8.63 -50.89
N GLU A 172 -31.12 -9.04 -52.16
CA GLU A 172 -32.07 -8.69 -53.25
C GLU A 172 -33.56 -9.05 -53.05
N GLU A 173 -34.36 -8.60 -54.04
CA GLU A 173 -35.70 -9.05 -54.53
C GLU A 173 -36.92 -8.23 -54.04
N ASP A 174 -37.91 -7.81 -54.85
CA ASP A 174 -38.27 -8.07 -56.26
C ASP A 174 -39.30 -7.00 -56.73
N ASP A 175 -39.39 -6.75 -58.05
CA ASP A 175 -40.45 -5.95 -58.74
C ASP A 175 -41.36 -6.89 -59.55
#